data_AF-A0A024WCE9-F1
#
_entry.id   AF-A0A024WCE9-F1
#
_cell.length_a   1.000
_cell.length_b   1.000
_cell.length_c   1.000
_cell.angle_alpha   90.00
_cell.angle_beta   90.00
_cell.angle_gamma   90.00
#
_symmetry.space_group_name_H-M   'P 1'
#
loop_
_entity.id
_entity.type
_entity.pdbx_description
1 polymer ?
#
loop_
_entity_poly.entity_id
_entity_poly.type
_entity_poly.pdbx_seq_one_letter_code
_entity_poly.pdbx_strand_id
1 'polypeptide(L)'
;MHVINGLLKQKGIAQYCSDIFKSIQEIERFTDLKTFASAIIKRHDQICSITVGKDGAICTKFDTQLGAYVKGVNDNGPPAKNLITGMLDFLARKAETTAGEVAKDTSQSVTADLTAEKTNLINTIYGSWQIAITASVIAIVVIVLIMVIIYLILRYRRKKKMKKKLQYIKLLEE
;
A
#
# COMPACT_ATOMS: atom_id res chain seq x y z
N MET A 1 -16.31 7.28 -4.96
CA MET A 1 -17.63 7.77 -5.44
C MET A 1 -18.76 6.75 -5.33
N HIS A 2 -18.59 5.49 -5.76
CA HIS A 2 -19.69 4.52 -5.91
C HIS A 2 -20.50 4.25 -4.63
N VAL A 3 -19.82 4.16 -3.48
CA VAL A 3 -20.44 3.94 -2.16
C VAL A 3 -21.31 5.14 -1.73
N ILE A 4 -20.83 6.36 -1.96
CA ILE A 4 -21.54 7.60 -1.61
C ILE A 4 -22.82 7.73 -2.45
N ASN A 5 -22.73 7.45 -3.75
CA ASN A 5 -23.88 7.47 -4.65
C ASN A 5 -24.95 6.44 -4.23
N GLY A 6 -24.54 5.25 -3.78
CA GLY A 6 -25.47 4.25 -3.25
C GLY A 6 -26.23 4.74 -2.01
N LEU A 7 -25.51 5.35 -1.07
CA LEU A 7 -26.10 5.88 0.16
C LEU A 7 -27.05 7.07 -0.09
N LEU A 8 -26.67 7.99 -0.97
CA LEU A 8 -27.53 9.12 -1.36
C LEU A 8 -28.82 8.65 -2.05
N LYS A 9 -28.75 7.59 -2.87
CA LYS A 9 -29.94 6.96 -3.45
C LYS A 9 -30.83 6.32 -2.39
N GLN A 10 -30.24 5.58 -1.45
CA GLN A 10 -30.97 4.93 -0.35
C GLN A 10 -31.71 5.96 0.52
N LYS A 11 -31.08 7.12 0.74
CA LYS A 11 -31.63 8.23 1.52
C LYS A 11 -32.57 9.15 0.74
N GLY A 12 -32.93 8.78 -0.49
CA GLY A 12 -33.93 9.49 -1.28
C GLY A 12 -33.45 10.75 -1.99
N ILE A 13 -32.18 11.12 -1.86
CA ILE A 13 -31.62 12.35 -2.45
C ILE A 13 -31.72 12.29 -3.98
N ALA A 14 -31.44 11.15 -4.59
CA ALA A 14 -31.56 10.99 -6.04
C ALA A 14 -33.02 11.10 -6.55
N GLN A 15 -33.99 10.74 -5.72
CA GLN A 15 -35.41 10.71 -6.08
C GLN A 15 -36.09 12.06 -5.88
N TYR A 16 -35.81 12.73 -4.75
CA TYR A 16 -36.49 13.97 -4.36
C TYR A 16 -35.68 15.24 -4.63
N CYS A 17 -34.36 15.11 -4.79
CA CYS A 17 -33.42 16.19 -5.02
C CYS A 17 -32.52 15.88 -6.24
N SER A 18 -33.13 15.50 -7.38
CA SER A 18 -32.42 15.01 -8.57
C SER A 18 -31.33 15.98 -9.07
N ASP A 19 -31.61 17.28 -9.08
CA ASP A 19 -30.67 18.28 -9.59
C ASP A 19 -29.48 18.44 -8.65
N ILE A 20 -29.74 18.46 -7.34
CA ILE A 20 -28.68 18.50 -6.32
C ILE A 20 -27.86 17.20 -6.37
N PHE A 21 -28.51 16.06 -6.58
CA PHE A 21 -27.82 14.78 -6.73
C PHE A 21 -26.86 14.78 -7.92
N LYS A 22 -27.25 15.35 -9.07
CA LYS A 22 -26.35 15.54 -10.22
C LYS A 22 -25.16 16.43 -9.85
N SER A 23 -25.39 17.57 -9.20
CA SER A 23 -24.29 18.44 -8.75
C SER A 23 -23.35 17.74 -7.77
N ILE A 24 -23.86 16.87 -6.88
CA ILE A 24 -23.04 16.06 -5.98
C ILE A 24 -22.18 15.05 -6.75
N GLN A 25 -22.62 14.57 -7.92
CA GLN A 25 -21.82 13.66 -8.74
C GLN A 25 -20.65 14.36 -9.44
N GLU A 26 -20.71 15.68 -9.60
CA GLU A 26 -19.69 16.50 -10.26
C GLU A 26 -18.63 17.04 -9.30
N ILE A 27 -18.76 16.80 -7.98
CA ILE A 27 -17.79 17.31 -7.01
C ILE A 27 -16.43 16.63 -7.16
N GLU A 28 -15.37 17.42 -7.03
CA GLU A 28 -14.00 16.91 -7.00
C GLU A 28 -13.55 16.54 -5.58
N ARG A 29 -14.04 17.24 -4.56
CA ARG A 29 -13.65 17.05 -3.16
C ARG A 29 -14.82 16.61 -2.30
N PHE A 30 -14.59 15.60 -1.48
CA PHE A 30 -15.63 15.07 -0.58
C PHE A 30 -16.06 16.05 0.52
N THR A 31 -15.21 17.03 0.84
CA THR A 31 -15.55 18.15 1.75
C THR A 31 -16.76 18.93 1.25
N ASP A 32 -16.96 18.98 -0.06
CA ASP A 32 -17.95 19.85 -0.70
C ASP A 32 -19.36 19.27 -0.58
N LEU A 33 -19.51 17.99 -0.22
CA LEU A 33 -20.81 17.37 0.09
C LEU A 33 -21.59 18.16 1.14
N LYS A 34 -20.91 18.75 2.13
CA LYS A 34 -21.56 19.49 3.23
C LYS A 34 -22.22 20.78 2.74
N THR A 35 -21.73 21.36 1.64
CA THR A 35 -22.27 22.62 1.09
C THR A 35 -23.67 22.44 0.53
N PHE A 36 -24.02 21.23 0.09
CA PHE A 36 -25.34 20.89 -0.42
C PHE A 36 -26.41 20.72 0.67
N ALA A 37 -26.02 20.67 1.95
CA ALA A 37 -26.96 20.47 3.05
C ALA A 37 -28.09 21.52 3.05
N SER A 38 -27.73 22.80 2.89
CA SER A 38 -28.70 23.90 2.85
C SER A 38 -29.67 23.80 1.67
N ALA A 39 -29.16 23.40 0.49
CA ALA A 39 -29.97 23.21 -0.71
C ALA A 39 -30.95 22.04 -0.55
N ILE A 40 -30.51 20.92 0.03
CA ILE A 40 -31.35 19.75 0.27
C ILE A 40 -32.41 20.06 1.35
N ILE A 41 -32.04 20.78 2.42
CA ILE A 41 -32.98 21.21 3.45
C ILE A 41 -34.04 22.12 2.85
N LYS A 42 -33.64 23.12 2.05
CA LYS A 42 -34.59 24.00 1.37
C LYS A 42 -35.54 23.23 0.45
N ARG A 43 -35.03 22.22 -0.26
CA ARG A 43 -35.86 21.38 -1.12
C ARG A 43 -36.82 20.49 -0.32
N HIS A 44 -36.36 19.96 0.80
CA HIS A 44 -37.18 19.23 1.76
C HIS A 44 -38.29 20.11 2.32
N ASP A 45 -37.98 21.32 2.79
CA ASP A 45 -38.96 22.28 3.32
C ASP A 45 -40.03 22.61 2.26
N GLN A 46 -39.65 22.76 0.99
CA GLN A 46 -40.61 22.96 -0.11
C GLN A 46 -41.57 21.78 -0.29
N ILE A 47 -41.06 20.54 -0.22
CA ILE A 47 -41.85 19.31 -0.33
C ILE A 47 -42.80 19.18 0.89
N CYS A 48 -42.31 19.55 2.07
CA CYS A 48 -43.01 19.38 3.34
C CYS A 48 -43.88 20.56 3.78
N SER A 49 -43.84 21.68 3.04
CA SER A 49 -44.69 22.85 3.31
C SER A 49 -46.19 22.59 3.11
N ILE A 50 -46.56 21.55 2.35
CA ILE A 50 -47.96 21.18 2.07
C ILE A 50 -48.26 19.85 2.75
N THR A 51 -49.00 19.89 3.86
CA THR A 51 -49.33 18.71 4.67
C THR A 51 -50.59 17.96 4.21
N VAL A 52 -51.32 18.50 3.22
CA VAL A 52 -52.60 17.96 2.73
C VAL A 52 -52.49 17.52 1.27
N GLY A 53 -53.10 16.37 0.93
CA GLY A 53 -53.09 15.85 -0.44
C GLY A 53 -51.85 15.01 -0.80
N LYS A 54 -51.52 14.91 -2.09
CA LYS A 54 -50.41 14.07 -2.60
C LYS A 54 -49.05 14.52 -2.06
N ASP A 55 -48.85 15.82 -1.85
CA ASP A 55 -47.57 16.39 -1.41
C ASP A 55 -47.24 16.07 0.06
N GLY A 56 -48.25 16.01 0.94
CA GLY A 56 -48.08 15.51 2.31
C GLY A 56 -47.68 14.01 2.34
N ALA A 57 -48.19 13.22 1.39
CA ALA A 57 -47.77 11.83 1.20
C ALA A 57 -46.36 11.70 0.58
N ILE A 58 -45.85 12.73 -0.10
CA ILE A 58 -44.49 12.77 -0.62
C ILE A 58 -43.51 13.14 0.50
N CYS A 59 -43.84 14.14 1.32
CA CYS A 59 -43.04 14.53 2.48
C CYS A 59 -42.80 13.35 3.44
N THR A 60 -43.87 12.65 3.82
CA THR A 60 -43.76 11.47 4.71
C THR A 60 -42.91 10.35 4.13
N LYS A 61 -42.96 10.11 2.81
CA LYS A 61 -42.09 9.13 2.13
C LYS A 61 -40.63 9.58 2.14
N PHE A 62 -40.38 10.87 1.90
CA PHE A 62 -39.03 11.40 1.94
C PHE A 62 -38.45 11.34 3.36
N ASP A 63 -39.23 11.74 4.36
CA ASP A 63 -38.87 11.60 5.77
C ASP A 63 -38.60 10.15 6.17
N THR A 64 -39.38 9.20 5.64
CA THR A 64 -39.13 7.77 5.87
C THR A 64 -37.77 7.33 5.29
N GLN A 65 -37.43 7.76 4.08
CA GLN A 65 -36.14 7.44 3.46
C GLN A 65 -34.96 8.12 4.16
N LEU A 66 -35.14 9.34 4.65
CA LEU A 66 -34.14 10.02 5.49
C LEU A 66 -33.98 9.33 6.85
N GLY A 67 -35.05 8.72 7.36
CA GLY A 67 -35.15 8.14 8.70
C GLY A 67 -35.71 9.12 9.75
N ALA A 68 -36.34 10.21 9.30
CA ALA A 68 -36.99 11.22 10.13
C ALA A 68 -38.38 10.76 10.61
N TYR A 69 -39.02 9.85 9.89
CA TYR A 69 -40.35 9.35 10.23
C TYR A 69 -40.42 7.83 10.08
N VAL A 70 -40.95 7.15 11.09
CA VAL A 70 -41.25 5.71 11.03
C VAL A 70 -42.61 5.50 11.67
N LYS A 71 -43.59 5.10 10.86
CA LYS A 71 -44.97 4.91 11.28
C LYS A 71 -45.05 3.95 12.48
N GLY A 72 -45.56 4.43 13.61
CA GLY A 72 -45.76 3.62 14.82
C GLY A 72 -44.50 3.37 15.65
N VAL A 73 -43.38 4.00 15.31
CA VAL A 73 -42.14 3.96 16.10
C VAL A 73 -41.71 5.36 16.52
N ASN A 74 -41.65 6.29 15.56
CA ASN A 74 -41.21 7.66 15.77
C ASN A 74 -42.10 8.61 14.97
N ASP A 75 -43.34 8.81 15.45
CA ASP A 75 -44.31 9.70 14.81
C ASP A 75 -43.88 11.18 14.90
N ASN A 76 -43.04 11.53 15.89
CA ASN A 76 -42.38 12.83 16.06
C ASN A 76 -40.85 12.68 15.97
N GLY A 77 -40.35 11.98 14.95
CA GLY A 77 -38.92 11.72 14.81
C GLY A 77 -38.06 12.99 14.65
N PRO A 78 -36.73 12.84 14.65
CA PRO A 78 -35.81 13.98 14.64
C PRO A 78 -35.99 14.82 13.38
N PRO A 79 -35.79 16.14 13.46
CA PRO A 79 -36.04 17.03 12.33
C PRO A 79 -35.11 16.68 11.17
N ALA A 80 -35.69 16.53 9.97
CA ALA A 80 -34.99 16.09 8.76
C ALA A 80 -33.70 16.88 8.49
N LYS A 81 -33.68 18.18 8.81
CA LYS A 81 -32.48 19.04 8.71
C LYS A 81 -31.25 18.48 9.41
N ASN A 82 -31.42 17.90 10.61
CA ASN A 82 -30.31 17.36 11.40
C ASN A 82 -29.81 16.06 10.77
N LEU A 83 -30.72 15.22 10.26
CA LEU A 83 -30.36 13.98 9.58
C LEU A 83 -29.66 14.24 8.25
N ILE A 84 -30.13 15.21 7.47
CA ILE A 84 -29.50 15.61 6.20
C ILE A 84 -28.07 16.09 6.46
N THR A 85 -27.90 16.97 7.44
CA THR A 85 -26.58 17.53 7.78
C THR A 85 -25.64 16.45 8.32
N GLY A 86 -26.11 15.61 9.25
CA GLY A 86 -25.32 14.52 9.82
C GLY A 86 -24.95 13.44 8.80
N MET A 87 -25.86 13.11 7.89
CA MET A 87 -25.61 12.17 6.79
C MET A 87 -24.50 12.68 5.87
N LEU A 88 -24.57 13.94 5.42
CA LEU A 88 -23.56 14.53 4.54
C LEU A 88 -22.21 14.66 5.23
N ASP A 89 -22.18 15.03 6.51
CA ASP A 89 -20.95 15.09 7.29
C ASP A 89 -20.32 13.69 7.47
N PHE A 90 -21.12 12.69 7.79
CA PHE A 90 -20.68 11.30 7.89
C PHE A 90 -20.12 10.78 6.57
N LEU A 91 -20.79 11.08 5.46
CA LEU A 91 -20.33 10.70 4.12
C LEU A 91 -19.00 11.38 3.76
N ALA A 92 -18.86 12.67 4.03
CA ALA A 92 -17.62 13.42 3.80
C ALA A 92 -16.47 12.83 4.62
N ARG A 93 -16.67 12.60 5.92
CA ARG A 93 -15.66 12.01 6.82
C ARG A 93 -15.27 10.59 6.43
N LYS A 94 -16.25 9.75 6.08
CA LYS A 94 -16.00 8.37 5.66
C LYS A 94 -15.21 8.33 4.35
N ALA A 95 -15.50 9.26 3.43
CA ALA A 95 -14.76 9.38 2.18
C ALA A 95 -13.31 9.84 2.41
N GLU A 96 -13.08 10.83 3.27
CA GLU A 96 -11.73 11.25 3.69
C GLU A 96 -10.95 10.12 4.35
N THR A 97 -11.57 9.36 5.25
CA THR A 97 -10.94 8.23 5.95
C THR A 97 -10.53 7.14 4.96
N THR A 98 -11.44 6.78 4.03
CA THR A 98 -11.16 5.77 3.00
C THR A 98 -10.03 6.24 2.07
N ALA A 99 -10.00 7.52 1.69
CA ALA A 99 -8.91 8.08 0.89
C ALA A 99 -7.58 8.08 1.65
N GLY A 100 -7.60 8.34 2.96
CA GLY A 100 -6.43 8.28 3.84
C GLY A 100 -5.86 6.87 4.02
N GLU A 101 -6.72 5.85 4.18
CA GLU A 101 -6.30 4.44 4.25
C GLU A 101 -5.70 3.96 2.92
N VAL A 102 -6.34 4.27 1.78
CA VAL A 102 -5.80 3.92 0.46
C VAL A 102 -4.47 4.63 0.18
N ALA A 103 -4.33 5.90 0.57
CA ALA A 103 -3.07 6.64 0.43
C ALA A 103 -1.95 6.05 1.31
N LYS A 104 -2.29 5.58 2.51
CA LYS A 104 -1.37 4.92 3.44
C LYS A 104 -0.94 3.54 2.93
N ASP A 105 -1.88 2.71 2.46
CA ASP A 105 -1.60 1.40 1.88
C ASP A 105 -0.78 1.50 0.59
N THR A 106 -1.12 2.46 -0.28
CA THR A 106 -0.37 2.68 -1.54
C THR A 106 1.03 3.18 -1.25
N SER A 107 1.19 4.11 -0.30
CA SER A 107 2.52 4.62 0.09
C SER A 107 3.37 3.55 0.76
N GLN A 108 2.77 2.66 1.56
CA GLN A 108 3.47 1.50 2.14
C GLN A 108 3.87 0.47 1.08
N SER A 109 2.98 0.14 0.14
CA SER A 109 3.29 -0.77 -0.97
C SER A 109 4.39 -0.21 -1.87
N VAL A 110 4.31 1.05 -2.29
CA VAL A 110 5.32 1.68 -3.15
C VAL A 110 6.67 1.78 -2.43
N THR A 111 6.68 2.05 -1.12
CA THR A 111 7.92 2.08 -0.32
C THR A 111 8.50 0.67 -0.14
N ALA A 112 7.66 -0.35 0.06
CA ALA A 112 8.08 -1.73 0.16
C ALA A 112 8.65 -2.27 -1.16
N ASP A 113 8.02 -1.95 -2.29
CA ASP A 113 8.48 -2.35 -3.63
C ASP A 113 9.80 -1.65 -4.00
N LEU A 114 9.92 -0.35 -3.74
CA LEU A 114 11.17 0.40 -3.97
C LEU A 114 12.31 -0.10 -3.09
N THR A 115 12.06 -0.44 -1.82
CA THR A 115 13.11 -0.99 -0.94
C THR A 115 13.51 -2.39 -1.37
N ALA A 116 12.57 -3.24 -1.79
CA ALA A 116 12.87 -4.57 -2.33
C ALA A 116 13.71 -4.50 -3.62
N GLU A 117 13.34 -3.62 -4.55
CA GLU A 117 14.07 -3.43 -5.81
C GLU A 117 15.51 -2.94 -5.56
N LYS A 118 15.68 -1.90 -4.72
CA LYS A 118 17.01 -1.38 -4.38
C LYS A 118 17.87 -2.42 -3.66
N THR A 119 17.28 -3.23 -2.78
CA THR A 119 18.01 -4.29 -2.06
C THR A 119 18.44 -5.42 -3.00
N ASN A 120 17.59 -5.82 -3.95
CA ASN A 120 17.93 -6.83 -4.96
C ASN A 120 19.05 -6.36 -5.90
N LEU A 121 19.03 -5.10 -6.34
CA LEU A 121 20.08 -4.52 -7.15
C LEU A 121 21.42 -4.47 -6.39
N ILE A 122 21.41 -4.05 -5.13
CA ILE A 122 22.61 -4.04 -4.27
C ILE A 122 23.15 -5.46 -4.08
N ASN A 123 22.30 -6.44 -3.77
CA ASN A 123 22.71 -7.83 -3.58
C ASN A 123 23.31 -8.44 -4.87
N THR A 124 22.74 -8.12 -6.04
CA THR A 124 23.24 -8.61 -7.33
C THR A 124 24.61 -8.02 -7.67
N ILE A 125 24.79 -6.72 -7.46
CA ILE A 125 26.09 -6.05 -7.67
C ILE A 125 27.13 -6.59 -6.69
N TYR A 126 26.79 -6.69 -5.40
CA TYR A 126 27.71 -7.16 -4.37
C TYR A 126 28.10 -8.64 -4.56
N GLY A 127 27.15 -9.49 -4.97
CA GLY A 127 27.41 -10.89 -5.28
C GLY A 127 28.41 -11.06 -6.43
N SER A 128 28.30 -10.25 -7.48
CA SER A 128 29.24 -10.30 -8.60
C SER A 128 30.68 -9.94 -8.20
N TRP A 129 30.84 -8.95 -7.30
CA TRP A 129 32.15 -8.53 -6.80
C TRP A 129 32.73 -9.56 -5.82
N GLN A 130 31.90 -10.18 -4.97
CA GLN A 130 32.35 -11.25 -4.09
C GLN A 130 32.85 -12.49 -4.85
N ILE A 131 32.18 -12.88 -5.94
CA ILE A 131 32.62 -14.01 -6.77
C ILE A 131 34.01 -13.73 -7.37
N ALA A 132 34.23 -12.52 -7.89
CA ALA A 132 35.52 -12.12 -8.47
C ALA A 132 36.64 -12.11 -7.42
N ILE A 133 36.39 -11.58 -6.22
CA ILE A 133 37.37 -11.56 -5.12
C ILE A 133 37.69 -12.99 -4.67
N THR A 134 36.67 -13.82 -4.47
CA THR A 134 36.84 -15.21 -4.02
C THR A 134 37.62 -16.04 -5.05
N ALA A 135 37.31 -15.89 -6.33
CA ALA A 135 38.04 -16.56 -7.41
C ALA A 135 39.51 -16.15 -7.47
N SER A 136 39.81 -14.86 -7.28
CA SER A 136 41.19 -14.34 -7.21
C SER A 136 41.98 -14.96 -6.05
N VAL A 137 41.39 -15.04 -4.85
CA VAL A 137 42.03 -15.64 -3.68
C VAL A 137 42.33 -17.13 -3.92
N ILE A 138 41.37 -17.89 -4.46
CA ILE A 138 41.55 -19.31 -4.77
C ILE A 138 42.70 -19.49 -5.77
N ALA A 139 42.79 -18.65 -6.81
CA ALA A 139 43.86 -18.72 -7.80
C ALA A 139 45.25 -18.52 -7.18
N ILE A 140 45.41 -17.53 -6.28
CA ILE A 140 46.68 -17.28 -5.58
C ILE A 140 47.07 -18.49 -4.73
N VAL A 141 46.13 -19.08 -3.98
CA VAL A 141 46.39 -20.26 -3.13
C VAL A 141 46.86 -21.45 -3.97
N VAL A 142 46.25 -21.70 -5.13
CA VAL A 142 46.66 -22.79 -6.03
C VAL A 142 48.08 -22.59 -6.56
N ILE A 143 48.45 -21.37 -6.97
CA ILE A 143 49.81 -21.05 -7.44
C ILE A 143 50.85 -21.31 -6.33
N VAL A 144 50.56 -20.86 -5.10
CA VAL A 144 51.43 -21.08 -3.93
C VAL A 144 51.56 -22.57 -3.62
N LEU A 145 50.48 -23.34 -3.66
CA LEU A 145 50.52 -24.80 -3.45
C LEU A 145 51.42 -25.50 -4.48
N ILE A 146 51.32 -25.15 -5.76
CA ILE A 146 52.18 -25.70 -6.82
C ILE A 146 53.65 -25.38 -6.54
N MET A 147 53.97 -24.14 -6.17
CA MET A 147 55.33 -23.72 -5.80
C MET A 147 55.87 -24.53 -4.63
N VAL A 148 55.06 -24.77 -3.59
CA VAL A 148 55.43 -25.58 -2.43
C VAL A 148 55.69 -27.04 -2.84
N ILE A 149 54.83 -27.65 -3.65
CA ILE A 149 55.00 -29.04 -4.12
C ILE A 149 56.30 -29.19 -4.92
N ILE A 150 56.52 -28.33 -5.92
CA ILE A 150 57.74 -28.36 -6.75
C ILE A 150 58.98 -28.10 -5.89
N TYR A 151 58.92 -27.13 -4.97
CA TYR A 151 60.00 -26.84 -4.03
C TYR A 151 60.35 -28.05 -3.17
N LEU A 152 59.35 -28.74 -2.62
CA LEU A 152 59.57 -29.95 -1.82
C LEU A 152 60.24 -31.06 -2.64
N ILE A 153 59.81 -31.28 -3.90
CA ILE A 153 60.44 -32.25 -4.81
C ILE A 153 61.92 -31.88 -5.06
N LEU A 154 62.20 -30.62 -5.39
CA LEU A 154 63.57 -30.15 -5.65
C LEU A 154 64.45 -30.23 -4.40
N ARG A 155 63.92 -29.86 -3.23
CA ARG A 155 64.61 -29.95 -1.94
C ARG A 155 64.93 -31.40 -1.60
N TYR A 156 63.98 -32.30 -1.81
CA TYR A 156 64.16 -33.73 -1.59
C TYR A 156 65.25 -34.32 -2.51
N ARG A 157 65.23 -33.95 -3.80
CA ARG A 157 66.28 -34.36 -4.77
C ARG A 157 67.66 -33.86 -4.36
N ARG A 158 67.80 -32.60 -3.93
CA ARG A 158 69.10 -32.06 -3.47
C ARG A 158 69.64 -32.81 -2.26
N LYS A 159 68.80 -33.09 -1.25
CA LYS A 159 69.22 -33.87 -0.08
C LYS A 159 69.65 -35.30 -0.44
N LYS A 160 68.95 -35.97 -1.38
CA LYS A 160 69.33 -37.33 -1.83
C LYS A 160 70.69 -37.34 -2.54
N LYS A 161 71.01 -36.31 -3.34
CA LYS A 161 72.34 -36.19 -3.98
C LYS A 161 73.46 -36.05 -2.95
N MET A 162 73.27 -35.26 -1.89
CA MET A 162 74.29 -35.07 -0.85
C MET A 162 74.53 -36.33 -0.01
N LYS A 163 73.48 -37.09 0.31
CA LYS A 163 73.62 -38.38 1.01
C LYS A 163 74.46 -39.39 0.23
N LYS A 164 74.25 -39.49 -1.10
CA LYS A 164 75.07 -40.37 -1.95
C LYS A 164 76.54 -39.95 -1.96
N LYS A 165 76.84 -38.64 -2.07
CA LYS A 165 78.23 -38.15 -2.06
C LYS A 165 79.00 -38.53 -0.79
N LEU A 166 78.36 -38.46 0.38
CA LEU A 166 78.99 -38.87 1.64
C LEU A 166 79.32 -40.36 1.70
N GLN A 167 78.48 -41.22 1.10
CA GLN A 167 78.78 -42.65 1.00
C GLN A 167 79.96 -42.94 0.06
N TYR A 168 80.06 -42.22 -1.06
CA TYR A 168 81.22 -42.36 -1.97
C TYR A 168 82.55 -41.91 -1.34
N ILE A 169 82.55 -40.83 -0.54
CA ILE A 169 83.76 -40.40 0.17
C ILE A 169 84.21 -41.47 1.15
N LYS A 170 83.28 -42.05 1.92
CA LYS A 170 83.61 -43.12 2.88
C LYS A 170 84.16 -44.38 2.22
N LEU A 171 83.66 -44.77 1.04
CA LEU A 171 84.13 -45.95 0.31
C LEU A 171 85.53 -45.78 -0.33
N LEU A 172 86.03 -44.54 -0.43
CA LEU A 172 87.36 -44.24 -0.98
C LEU A 172 88.43 -44.06 0.11
N GLU A 173 88.00 -44.01 1.38
CA GLU A 173 88.87 -43.77 2.54
C GLU A 173 89.22 -45.08 3.28
N GLU A 174 88.50 -46.18 3.00
CA GLU A 174 88.91 -47.57 3.29
C GLU A 174 89.81 -48.13 2.19
#